data_AF-A0A1A7NUK3-F1
#
_entry.id   AF-A0A1A7NUK3-F1
#
_cell.length_a   1.000
_cell.length_b   1.000
_cell.length_c   1.000
_cell.angle_alpha   90.00
_cell.angle_beta   90.00
_cell.angle_gamma   90.00
#
_symmetry.space_group_name_H-M   'P 1'
#
loop_
_entity.id
_entity.type
_entity.pdbx_description
1 polymer ?
#
loop_
_entity_poly.entity_id
_entity_poly.type
_entity_poly.pdbx_seq_one_letter_code
_entity_poly.pdbx_strand_id
1 'polypeptide(L)'
;MKKLHLAVQSIEGITTVGVNRHMLFDLKSDDFSLPVYADFPLGCLQRTQGGLDNEVLISIDFAINSDKNGLKALEFLSWWVRDLARGGLSVQLRALALPPIAGQLGKTLTFTIDYFYRDPAQDMQQLLDKVLELAESLNAAKQMYLE
;
A
#
# COMPACT_ATOMS: atom_id res chain seq x y z
N MET A 1 -9.41 6.04 7.42
CA MET A 1 -9.51 4.96 6.41
C MET A 1 -10.40 5.32 5.21
N LYS A 2 -11.71 5.61 5.38
CA LYS A 2 -12.64 5.87 4.25
C LYS A 2 -12.17 6.96 3.27
N LYS A 3 -11.61 8.08 3.76
CA LYS A 3 -11.12 9.17 2.90
C LYS A 3 -9.97 8.73 1.99
N LEU A 4 -9.02 7.95 2.50
CA LEU A 4 -7.90 7.42 1.72
C LEU A 4 -8.39 6.44 0.64
N HIS A 5 -9.31 5.54 1.01
CA HIS A 5 -9.98 4.65 0.05
C HIS A 5 -10.60 5.44 -1.11
N LEU A 6 -11.42 6.45 -0.81
CA LEU A 6 -12.07 7.27 -1.83
C LEU A 6 -11.07 8.06 -2.67
N ALA A 7 -9.99 8.57 -2.05
CA ALA A 7 -8.95 9.33 -2.74
C ALA A 7 -8.26 8.47 -3.81
N VAL A 8 -7.93 7.22 -3.51
CA VAL A 8 -7.34 6.26 -4.44
C VAL A 8 -8.36 5.79 -5.47
N GLN A 9 -9.57 5.45 -5.04
CA GLN A 9 -10.64 4.96 -5.92
C GLN A 9 -11.05 5.98 -6.99
N SER A 10 -10.93 7.27 -6.68
CA SER A 10 -11.26 8.35 -7.64
C SER A 10 -10.23 8.55 -8.75
N ILE A 11 -9.09 7.85 -8.75
CA ILE A 11 -8.10 7.93 -9.83
C ILE A 11 -8.61 7.16 -11.04
N GLU A 12 -8.67 7.82 -12.20
CA GLU A 12 -9.07 7.17 -13.46
C GLU A 12 -8.13 6.00 -13.77
N GLY A 13 -8.70 4.82 -14.07
CA GLY A 13 -7.94 3.60 -14.32
C GLY A 13 -7.81 2.67 -13.11
N ILE A 14 -8.22 3.09 -11.90
CA ILE A 14 -8.35 2.20 -10.73
C ILE A 14 -9.71 1.50 -10.77
N THR A 15 -9.73 0.19 -10.51
CA THR A 15 -10.95 -0.64 -10.57
C THR A 15 -11.44 -1.11 -9.21
N THR A 16 -10.52 -1.44 -8.29
CA THR A 16 -10.83 -1.87 -6.93
C THR A 16 -9.88 -1.19 -5.96
N VAL A 17 -10.34 -0.98 -4.72
CA VAL A 17 -9.52 -0.46 -3.63
C VAL A 17 -9.93 -1.13 -2.32
N GLY A 18 -8.95 -1.61 -1.56
CA GLY A 18 -9.05 -2.05 -0.17
C GLY A 18 -8.08 -1.23 0.68
N VAL A 19 -8.46 -0.92 1.92
CA VAL A 19 -7.53 -0.30 2.88
C VAL A 19 -7.57 -1.13 4.15
N ASN A 20 -6.45 -1.79 4.43
CA ASN A 20 -6.28 -2.74 5.50
C ASN A 20 -5.29 -2.23 6.54
N ARG A 21 -5.44 -2.70 7.78
CA ARG A 21 -4.53 -2.41 8.90
C ARG A 21 -4.05 -3.73 9.47
N HIS A 22 -2.73 -3.89 9.55
CA HIS A 22 -2.09 -5.08 10.08
C HIS A 22 -1.18 -4.69 11.25
N MET A 23 -1.31 -5.40 12.36
CA MET A 23 -0.35 -5.31 13.46
C MET A 23 0.86 -6.15 13.09
N LEU A 24 2.07 -5.56 13.08
CA LEU A 24 3.28 -6.28 12.68
C LEU A 24 4.14 -6.75 13.85
N PHE A 25 3.96 -6.16 15.04
CA PHE A 25 4.85 -6.38 16.20
C PHE A 25 4.92 -7.83 16.71
N ASP A 26 3.92 -8.67 16.42
CA ASP A 26 3.92 -10.09 16.80
C ASP A 26 4.47 -11.03 15.71
N LEU A 27 4.76 -10.50 14.52
CA LEU A 27 5.15 -11.28 13.36
C LEU A 27 6.66 -11.57 13.36
N LYS A 28 7.05 -12.84 13.27
CA LYS A 28 8.45 -13.30 13.23
C LYS A 28 8.82 -13.87 11.87
N SER A 29 10.12 -13.98 11.61
CA SER A 29 10.63 -14.53 10.34
C SER A 29 10.09 -15.91 9.97
N ASP A 30 9.87 -16.76 10.98
CA ASP A 30 9.42 -18.14 10.78
C ASP A 30 7.97 -18.19 10.27
N ASP A 31 7.18 -17.16 10.59
CA ASP A 31 5.79 -17.03 10.16
C ASP A 31 5.68 -16.79 8.65
N PHE A 32 6.68 -16.19 8.01
CA PHE A 32 6.61 -15.75 6.62
C PHE A 32 6.39 -16.89 5.61
N SER A 33 6.65 -18.14 6.01
CA SER A 33 6.36 -19.33 5.20
C SER A 33 4.87 -19.66 5.11
N LEU A 34 4.04 -19.10 6.01
CA LEU A 34 2.61 -19.38 6.05
C LEU A 34 1.87 -18.61 4.95
N PRO A 35 0.97 -19.27 4.18
CA PRO A 35 0.25 -18.65 3.07
C PRO A 35 -0.53 -17.38 3.43
N VAL A 36 -0.96 -17.24 4.69
CA VAL A 36 -1.71 -16.07 5.18
C VAL A 36 -0.91 -14.76 5.11
N TYR A 37 0.42 -14.84 5.05
CA TYR A 37 1.31 -13.68 4.96
C TYR A 37 1.89 -13.48 3.55
N ALA A 38 1.41 -14.21 2.55
CA ALA A 38 1.96 -14.15 1.19
C ALA A 38 1.94 -12.72 0.59
N ASP A 39 0.93 -11.91 0.95
CA ASP A 39 0.77 -10.55 0.46
C ASP A 39 1.53 -9.50 1.29
N PHE A 40 2.12 -9.89 2.43
CA PHE A 40 2.88 -8.98 3.29
C PHE A 40 4.17 -8.53 2.59
N PRO A 41 4.76 -7.40 3.00
CA PRO A 41 6.04 -6.92 2.47
C PRO A 41 7.23 -7.73 3.00
N LEU A 42 7.29 -9.02 2.65
CA LEU A 42 8.22 -10.00 3.22
C LEU A 42 9.69 -9.59 3.10
N GLY A 43 10.10 -8.95 2.00
CA GLY A 43 11.47 -8.46 1.84
C GLY A 43 11.84 -7.36 2.84
N CYS A 44 10.90 -6.48 3.19
CA CYS A 44 11.09 -5.45 4.22
C CYS A 44 11.16 -6.10 5.61
N LEU A 45 10.21 -6.99 5.90
CA LEU A 45 10.11 -7.67 7.19
C LEU A 45 11.31 -8.59 7.45
N GLN A 46 11.89 -9.21 6.42
CA GLN A 46 13.13 -9.99 6.57
C GLN A 46 14.32 -9.13 7.02
N ARG A 47 14.42 -7.88 6.55
CA ARG A 47 15.52 -6.99 6.96
C ARG A 47 15.45 -6.61 8.44
N THR A 48 14.25 -6.57 9.01
CA THR A 48 13.98 -6.24 10.42
C THR A 48 13.76 -7.46 11.29
N GLN A 49 13.86 -8.68 10.72
CA GLN A 49 13.59 -9.96 11.39
C GLN A 49 12.16 -10.08 11.96
N GLY A 50 11.20 -9.39 11.36
CA GLY A 50 9.83 -9.26 11.88
C GLY A 50 9.32 -7.82 11.79
N GLY A 51 8.14 -7.56 12.37
CA GLY A 51 7.69 -6.19 12.57
C GLY A 51 8.47 -5.51 13.70
N LEU A 52 8.59 -4.19 13.62
CA LEU A 52 9.18 -3.39 14.71
C LEU A 52 8.18 -3.20 15.87
N ASP A 53 8.70 -2.90 17.06
CA ASP A 53 7.86 -2.56 18.21
C ASP A 53 6.91 -1.40 17.88
N ASN A 54 5.63 -1.62 18.16
CA ASN A 54 4.54 -0.66 17.92
C ASN A 54 4.38 -0.25 16.44
N GLU A 55 4.81 -1.12 15.52
CA GLU A 55 4.63 -0.92 14.09
C GLU A 55 3.31 -1.49 13.60
N VAL A 56 2.64 -0.67 12.80
CA VAL A 56 1.39 -0.96 12.14
C VAL A 56 1.61 -0.77 10.65
N LEU A 57 1.19 -1.76 9.85
CA LEU A 57 1.16 -1.65 8.41
C LEU A 57 -0.24 -1.21 7.97
N ILE A 58 -0.30 -0.13 7.22
CA ILE A 58 -1.47 0.24 6.44
C ILE A 58 -1.23 -0.19 4.99
N SER A 59 -2.01 -1.14 4.51
CA SER A 59 -1.94 -1.61 3.12
C SER A 59 -3.11 -1.08 2.32
N ILE A 60 -2.81 -0.51 1.16
CA ILE A 60 -3.80 0.04 0.22
C ILE A 60 -3.75 -0.83 -1.02
N ASP A 61 -4.62 -1.84 -1.07
CA ASP A 61 -4.66 -2.80 -2.16
C ASP A 61 -5.53 -2.26 -3.28
N PHE A 62 -5.06 -2.30 -4.52
CA PHE A 62 -5.82 -1.82 -5.66
C PHE A 62 -5.54 -2.62 -6.92
N ALA A 63 -6.50 -2.61 -7.83
CA ALA A 63 -6.34 -3.10 -9.19
C ALA A 63 -6.47 -1.94 -10.17
N ILE A 64 -5.87 -2.11 -11.35
CA ILE A 64 -5.94 -1.17 -12.46
C ILE A 64 -6.65 -1.80 -13.65
N ASN A 65 -7.18 -0.97 -14.55
CA ASN A 65 -7.55 -1.42 -15.88
C ASN A 65 -6.32 -1.94 -16.63
N SER A 66 -6.50 -2.95 -17.49
CA SER A 66 -5.45 -3.45 -18.38
C SER A 66 -5.28 -2.58 -19.64
N ASP A 67 -5.41 -1.25 -19.50
CA ASP A 67 -5.38 -0.28 -20.60
C ASP A 67 -4.46 0.92 -20.28
N LYS A 68 -4.43 1.92 -21.20
CA LYS A 68 -3.61 3.12 -21.05
C LYS A 68 -3.94 3.92 -19.79
N ASN A 69 -5.20 3.94 -19.36
CA ASN A 69 -5.62 4.69 -18.18
C ASN A 69 -5.12 4.00 -16.91
N GLY A 70 -5.22 2.66 -16.85
CA GLY A 70 -4.63 1.90 -15.75
C GLY A 70 -3.11 2.08 -15.63
N LEU A 71 -2.39 2.09 -16.76
CA LEU A 71 -0.94 2.35 -16.76
C LEU A 71 -0.60 3.77 -16.29
N LYS A 72 -1.36 4.79 -16.70
CA LYS A 72 -1.21 6.15 -16.19
C LYS A 72 -1.47 6.25 -14.69
N ALA A 73 -2.50 5.58 -14.19
CA ALA A 73 -2.79 5.53 -12.75
C ALA A 73 -1.62 4.92 -11.97
N LEU A 74 -1.08 3.81 -12.47
CA LEU A 74 0.07 3.15 -11.86
C LEU A 74 1.32 4.03 -11.89
N GLU A 75 1.59 4.72 -13.01
CA GLU A 75 2.71 5.66 -13.13
C GLU A 75 2.58 6.81 -12.13
N PHE A 76 1.40 7.43 -12.03
CA PHE A 76 1.10 8.49 -11.07
C PHE A 76 1.33 8.03 -9.62
N LEU A 77 0.75 6.89 -9.23
CA LEU A 77 0.93 6.34 -7.89
C LEU A 77 2.39 5.95 -7.61
N SER A 78 3.09 5.42 -8.61
CA SER A 78 4.52 5.11 -8.49
C SER A 78 5.36 6.37 -8.21
N TRP A 79 5.07 7.47 -8.89
CA TRP A 79 5.71 8.75 -8.64
C TRP A 79 5.38 9.29 -7.24
N TRP A 80 4.10 9.34 -6.86
CA TRP A 80 3.65 9.87 -5.58
C TRP A 80 4.24 9.09 -4.39
N VAL A 81 4.18 7.76 -4.44
CA VAL A 81 4.77 6.90 -3.40
C VAL A 81 6.28 7.11 -3.30
N ARG A 82 6.98 7.19 -4.44
CA ARG A 82 8.42 7.44 -4.46
C ARG A 82 8.77 8.80 -3.85
N ASP A 83 7.96 9.82 -4.11
CA ASP A 83 8.18 11.16 -3.56
C ASP A 83 8.01 11.17 -2.03
N LEU A 84 6.95 10.55 -1.52
CA LEU A 84 6.77 10.35 -0.07
C LEU A 84 7.93 9.59 0.57
N ALA A 85 8.40 8.52 -0.06
CA ALA A 85 9.55 7.74 0.43
C ALA A 85 10.83 8.59 0.46
N ARG A 86 11.08 9.41 -0.57
CA ARG A 86 12.19 10.38 -0.58
C ARG A 86 12.05 11.45 0.50
N GLY A 87 10.82 11.80 0.85
CA GLY A 87 10.47 12.68 1.98
C GLY A 87 10.67 12.04 3.37
N GLY A 88 11.08 10.77 3.43
CA GLY A 88 11.40 10.07 4.67
C GLY A 88 10.25 9.24 5.25
N LEU A 89 9.10 9.15 4.56
CA LEU A 89 8.04 8.23 4.97
C LEU A 89 8.44 6.78 4.66
N SER A 90 8.20 5.88 5.60
CA SER A 90 8.36 4.44 5.38
C SER A 90 7.19 3.91 4.54
N VAL A 91 7.26 4.14 3.22
CA VAL A 91 6.21 3.75 2.26
C VAL A 91 6.82 3.07 1.03
N GLN A 92 6.09 2.13 0.42
CA GLN A 92 6.47 1.48 -0.83
C GLN A 92 5.25 1.08 -1.65
N LEU A 93 5.47 0.88 -2.96
CA LEU A 93 4.50 0.30 -3.88
C LEU A 93 5.01 -1.08 -4.29
N ARG A 94 4.15 -2.10 -4.21
CA ARG A 94 4.46 -3.47 -4.62
C ARG A 94 3.42 -4.00 -5.60
N ALA A 95 3.87 -4.89 -6.49
CA ALA A 95 2.99 -5.70 -7.31
C ALA A 95 2.70 -7.03 -6.60
N LEU A 96 1.46 -7.48 -6.69
CA LEU A 96 0.97 -8.75 -6.17
C LEU A 96 0.33 -9.54 -7.30
N ALA A 97 0.54 -10.85 -7.32
CA ALA A 97 -0.09 -11.74 -8.27
C ALA A 97 -0.27 -13.12 -7.63
N LEU A 98 -1.43 -13.73 -7.90
CA LEU A 98 -1.64 -15.11 -7.50
C LEU A 98 -0.71 -16.07 -8.27
N PRO A 99 -0.37 -17.23 -7.67
CA PRO A 99 0.37 -18.28 -8.36
C PRO A 99 -0.24 -18.64 -9.72
N PRO A 100 0.57 -19.04 -10.71
CA PRO A 100 0.08 -19.35 -12.05
C PRO A 100 -0.82 -20.59 -12.02
N ILE A 101 -2.13 -20.38 -12.04
CA ILE A 101 -3.11 -21.41 -12.40
C ILE A 101 -3.41 -21.27 -13.90
N ALA A 102 -3.56 -22.39 -14.61
CA ALA A 102 -3.82 -22.38 -16.05
C ALA A 102 -4.98 -21.43 -16.42
N GLY A 103 -4.72 -20.50 -17.34
CA GLY A 103 -5.71 -19.52 -17.80
C GLY A 103 -5.82 -18.23 -16.96
N GLN A 104 -5.02 -18.06 -15.90
CA GLN A 104 -5.01 -16.87 -15.03
C GLN A 104 -3.84 -15.89 -15.29
N LEU A 105 -2.86 -16.26 -16.13
CA LEU A 105 -1.74 -15.37 -16.46
C LEU A 105 -2.26 -14.03 -17.00
N GLY A 106 -1.77 -12.93 -16.42
CA GLY A 106 -2.18 -11.57 -16.79
C GLY A 106 -3.53 -11.11 -16.24
N LYS A 107 -4.20 -11.91 -15.39
CA LYS A 107 -5.53 -11.59 -14.84
C LYS A 107 -5.57 -11.37 -13.33
N THR A 108 -4.47 -11.67 -12.64
CA THR A 108 -4.39 -11.65 -11.17
C THR A 108 -3.50 -10.53 -10.64
N LEU A 109 -2.97 -9.69 -11.53
CA LEU A 109 -2.09 -8.58 -11.17
C LEU A 109 -2.89 -7.54 -10.38
N THR A 110 -2.43 -7.30 -9.16
CA THR A 110 -2.89 -6.24 -8.28
C THR A 110 -1.67 -5.53 -7.72
N PHE A 111 -1.90 -4.44 -7.02
CA PHE A 111 -0.86 -3.61 -6.44
C PHE A 111 -1.24 -3.27 -5.01
N THR A 112 -0.23 -3.00 -4.19
CA THR A 112 -0.45 -2.51 -2.84
C THR A 112 0.53 -1.40 -2.51
N ILE A 113 0.03 -0.36 -1.84
CA ILE A 113 0.89 0.65 -1.20
C ILE A 113 0.95 0.30 0.27
N ASP A 114 2.15 -0.02 0.75
CA ASP A 114 2.41 -0.29 2.15
C ASP A 114 2.94 0.96 2.82
N TYR A 115 2.27 1.42 3.87
CA TYR A 115 2.75 2.46 4.76
C TYR A 115 3.01 1.86 6.15
N PHE A 116 4.28 1.85 6.54
CA PHE A 116 4.72 1.41 7.86
C PHE A 116 4.66 2.60 8.81
N TYR A 117 3.70 2.57 9.71
CA TYR A 117 3.54 3.57 10.75
C TYR A 117 4.03 3.01 12.07
N ARG A 118 4.92 3.75 12.74
CA ARG A 118 5.42 3.38 14.06
C ARG A 118 5.08 4.50 15.03
N ASP A 119 4.36 4.16 16.09
CA ASP A 119 4.05 5.07 17.17
C ASP A 119 4.27 4.41 18.53
N PRO A 120 5.31 4.81 19.28
CA PRO A 120 5.55 4.31 20.63
C PRO A 120 4.39 4.55 21.61
N ALA A 121 3.57 5.59 21.39
CA ALA A 121 2.41 5.88 22.22
C ALA A 121 1.19 4.98 21.91
N GLN A 122 1.23 4.25 20.78
CA GLN A 122 0.12 3.44 20.25
C GLN A 122 -1.20 4.25 20.15
N ASP A 123 -1.09 5.54 19.80
CA ASP A 123 -2.20 6.46 19.71
C ASP A 123 -2.94 6.26 18.37
N MET A 124 -4.12 5.67 18.48
CA MET A 124 -4.99 5.44 17.32
C MET A 124 -5.39 6.74 16.62
N GLN A 125 -5.52 7.86 17.34
CA GLN A 125 -5.88 9.12 16.72
C GLN A 125 -4.74 9.63 15.84
N GLN A 126 -3.50 9.53 16.30
CA GLN A 126 -2.33 9.91 15.50
C GLN A 126 -2.19 9.08 14.23
N LEU A 127 -2.45 7.77 14.30
CA LEU A 127 -2.51 6.92 13.11
C LEU A 127 -3.59 7.40 12.13
N LEU A 128 -4.80 7.71 12.63
CA LEU A 128 -5.90 8.19 11.79
C LEU A 128 -5.59 9.54 11.14
N ASP A 129 -4.92 10.43 11.87
CA ASP A 129 -4.47 11.73 11.36
C ASP A 129 -3.42 11.54 10.26
N LYS A 130 -2.45 10.62 10.43
CA LYS A 130 -1.48 10.30 9.37
C LYS A 130 -2.13 9.70 8.13
N VAL A 131 -3.13 8.83 8.31
CA VAL A 131 -3.91 8.29 7.18
C VAL A 131 -4.70 9.41 6.48
N LEU A 132 -5.18 10.41 7.22
CA LEU A 132 -5.85 11.57 6.64
C LEU A 132 -4.87 12.45 5.85
N GLU A 133 -3.71 12.75 6.42
CA GLU A 133 -2.63 13.49 5.74
C GLU A 133 -2.24 12.81 4.41
N LEU A 134 -2.12 11.48 4.39
CA LEU A 134 -1.86 10.73 3.16
C LEU A 134 -2.96 10.93 2.11
N ALA A 135 -4.23 10.89 2.53
CA ALA A 135 -5.36 11.10 1.63
C ALA A 135 -5.39 12.53 1.06
N GLU A 136 -5.06 13.52 1.88
CA GLU A 136 -4.99 14.93 1.47
C GLU A 136 -3.81 15.17 0.53
N SER A 137 -2.63 14.62 0.85
CA SER A 137 -1.45 14.64 -0.02
C SER A 137 -1.74 14.03 -1.40
N LEU A 138 -2.40 12.86 -1.45
CA LEU A 138 -2.78 12.23 -2.71
C LEU A 138 -3.74 13.11 -3.51
N ASN A 139 -4.72 13.75 -2.85
CA ASN A 139 -5.65 14.65 -3.53
C ASN A 139 -4.94 15.89 -4.09
N ALA A 140 -4.00 16.48 -3.34
CA ALA A 140 -3.20 17.60 -3.84
C ALA A 140 -2.31 17.16 -5.02
N ALA A 141 -1.68 16.00 -4.93
CA ALA A 141 -0.84 15.42 -5.99
C ALA A 141 -1.62 15.18 -7.28
N LYS A 142 -2.87 14.72 -7.20
CA LYS A 142 -3.74 14.55 -8.37
C LYS A 142 -3.99 15.87 -9.10
N GLN A 143 -4.21 16.96 -8.37
CA GLN A 143 -4.42 18.27 -9.00
C GLN A 143 -3.16 18.71 -9.77
N MET A 144 -1.97 18.48 -9.21
CA MET A 144 -0.71 18.84 -9.86
C MET A 144 -0.34 17.97 -11.07
N TYR A 145 -0.72 16.68 -11.05
CA TYR A 145 -0.30 15.71 -12.09
C TYR A 145 -1.29 15.58 -13.25
N LEU A 146 -2.54 16.01 -13.05
CA LEU A 146 -3.61 15.95 -14.06
C LEU A 146 -3.87 17.31 -14.74
N GLU A 147 -3.16 18.37 -14.33
CA GLU A 147 -2.97 19.61 -15.10
C GLU A 147 -1.91 19.41 -16.19
#